data_AF-A0A920K7W6-F1
#
_entry.id   AF-A0A920K7W6-F1
#
_cell.length_a   1.000
_cell.length_b   1.000
_cell.length_c   1.000
_cell.angle_alpha   90.00
_cell.angle_beta   90.00
_cell.angle_gamma   90.00
#
_symmetry.space_group_name_H-M   'P 1'
#
loop_
_entity.id
_entity.type
_entity.pdbx_description
1 polymer ?
#
loop_
_entity_poly.entity_id
_entity_poly.type
_entity_poly.pdbx_seq_one_letter_code
_entity_poly.pdbx_strand_id
1 'polypeptide(L)'
;MLAYAEDINGRREYTIKVKDIKTGENLSDKISGTDGQFIWSKNSKNIIYIKRDETTLTSNQVFLHTIGTSQKNDILLFEETDPQFHCSLGISRDKEYGFIYSSQTNANEVRFFSLNNPTKLKLILKRKKNINIT
;
A
#
# COMPACT_ATOMS: atom_id res chain seq x y z
N MET A 1 13.79 -3.89 11.41
CA MET A 1 13.10 -4.85 10.53
C MET A 1 13.27 -4.39 9.09
N LEU A 2 13.32 -5.34 8.16
CA LEU A 2 13.34 -5.09 6.72
C LEU A 2 12.12 -5.77 6.11
N ALA A 3 11.35 -5.07 5.28
CA ALA A 3 10.36 -5.73 4.42
C ALA A 3 10.87 -5.69 2.98
N TYR A 4 10.55 -6.73 2.23
CA TYR A 4 10.86 -6.83 0.82
C TYR A 4 9.72 -7.55 0.09
N ALA A 5 9.49 -7.17 -1.16
CA ALA A 5 8.52 -7.79 -2.03
C ALA A 5 9.26 -8.72 -3.02
N GLU A 6 8.87 -9.98 -3.08
CA GLU A 6 9.41 -10.95 -4.04
C GLU A 6 8.36 -11.38 -5.06
N ASP A 7 8.76 -11.48 -6.32
CA ASP A 7 8.01 -12.14 -7.39
C ASP A 7 8.84 -13.34 -7.85
N ILE A 8 8.28 -14.54 -7.70
CA ILE A 8 8.94 -15.80 -8.02
C ILE A 8 8.45 -16.43 -9.33
N ASN A 9 7.40 -15.87 -9.95
CA ASN A 9 6.75 -16.46 -11.12
C ASN A 9 6.70 -15.49 -12.32
N GLY A 10 7.19 -14.26 -12.17
CA GLY A 10 7.26 -13.24 -13.21
C GLY A 10 5.91 -12.60 -13.55
N ARG A 11 4.87 -12.83 -12.74
CA ARG A 11 3.51 -12.32 -13.02
C ARG A 11 3.25 -10.93 -12.43
N ARG A 12 4.28 -10.32 -11.81
CA ARG A 12 4.13 -9.06 -11.06
C ARG A 12 3.10 -9.21 -9.93
N GLU A 13 3.02 -10.40 -9.38
CA GLU A 13 2.22 -10.74 -8.22
C GLU A 13 3.19 -11.02 -7.08
N TYR A 14 3.34 -10.03 -6.21
CA TYR A 14 4.40 -10.05 -5.21
C TYR A 14 3.89 -10.56 -3.87
N THR A 15 4.77 -11.25 -3.16
CA THR A 15 4.60 -11.52 -1.73
C THR A 15 5.53 -10.61 -0.93
N ILE A 16 4.97 -9.79 -0.05
CA ILE A 16 5.76 -9.01 0.91
C ILE A 16 6.11 -9.92 2.08
N LYS A 17 7.40 -10.01 2.38
CA LYS A 17 7.95 -10.72 3.53
C LYS A 17 8.69 -9.76 4.45
N VAL A 18 8.80 -10.15 5.70
CA VAL A 18 9.46 -9.35 6.74
C VAL A 18 10.60 -10.13 7.35
N LYS A 19 11.73 -9.47 7.52
CA LYS A 19 12.98 -10.02 8.02
C LYS A 19 13.45 -9.26 9.25
N ASP A 20 13.85 -9.99 10.28
CA ASP A 20 14.60 -9.41 11.39
C ASP A 20 16.05 -9.19 10.94
N ILE A 21 16.53 -7.95 11.08
CA ILE A 21 17.87 -7.55 10.61
C ILE A 21 18.96 -8.03 11.59
N LYS A 22 18.62 -8.19 12.88
CA LYS A 22 19.57 -8.63 13.90
C LYS A 22 19.84 -10.12 13.79
N THR A 23 18.79 -10.93 13.63
CA THR A 23 18.95 -12.40 13.51
C THR A 23 19.20 -12.83 12.08
N GLY A 24 18.76 -12.04 11.09
CA GLY A 24 18.82 -12.43 9.69
C GLY A 24 17.74 -13.44 9.29
N GLU A 25 16.75 -13.69 10.14
CA GLU A 25 15.67 -14.64 9.88
C GLU A 25 14.39 -13.94 9.38
N ASN A 26 13.60 -14.64 8.59
CA ASN A 26 12.28 -14.17 8.16
C ASN A 26 11.26 -14.39 9.27
N LEU A 27 10.41 -13.40 9.50
CA LEU A 27 9.22 -13.52 10.34
C LEU A 27 8.16 -14.39 9.63
N SER A 28 7.14 -14.79 10.39
CA SER A 28 6.01 -15.58 9.85
C SER A 28 5.12 -14.80 8.89
N ASP A 29 5.18 -13.46 8.95
CA ASP A 29 4.37 -12.55 8.12
C ASP A 29 4.63 -12.74 6.63
N LYS A 30 3.55 -13.01 5.89
CA LYS A 30 3.52 -13.14 4.44
C LYS A 30 2.27 -12.47 3.91
N ILE A 31 2.45 -11.42 3.11
CA ILE A 31 1.36 -10.65 2.50
C ILE A 31 1.38 -10.95 1.01
N SER A 32 0.49 -11.84 0.55
CA SER A 32 0.40 -12.26 -0.87
C SER A 32 -0.57 -11.42 -1.68
N GLY A 33 -0.50 -11.53 -3.02
CA GLY A 33 -1.43 -10.86 -3.94
C GLY A 33 -1.24 -9.34 -3.99
N THR A 34 0.00 -8.89 -3.81
CA THR A 34 0.35 -7.46 -3.81
C THR A 34 0.96 -7.05 -5.15
N ASP A 35 0.98 -5.76 -5.44
CA ASP A 35 1.73 -5.22 -6.59
C ASP A 35 3.20 -4.89 -6.27
N GLY A 36 3.61 -5.21 -5.03
CA GLY A 36 4.97 -5.02 -4.53
C GLY A 36 5.21 -3.67 -3.86
N GLN A 37 4.29 -2.70 -3.97
CA GLN A 37 4.45 -1.41 -3.31
C GLN A 37 3.95 -1.45 -1.86
N PHE A 38 4.75 -0.91 -0.94
CA PHE A 38 4.38 -0.80 0.47
C PHE A 38 5.11 0.32 1.21
N ILE A 39 4.56 0.73 2.35
CA ILE A 39 5.08 1.76 3.25
C ILE A 39 5.04 1.22 4.69
N TRP A 40 6.11 1.47 5.45
CA TRP A 40 6.11 1.24 6.89
C TRP A 40 5.41 2.37 7.64
N SER A 41 4.59 2.01 8.62
CA SER A 41 4.20 2.95 9.69
C SER A 41 5.42 3.36 10.53
N LYS A 42 5.32 4.52 11.19
CA LYS A 42 6.45 5.15 11.89
C LYS A 42 7.02 4.29 13.02
N ASN A 43 6.18 3.48 13.66
CA ASN A 43 6.56 2.59 14.76
C ASN A 43 7.00 1.19 14.29
N SER A 44 7.08 0.94 12.97
CA SER A 44 7.43 -0.35 12.37
C SER A 44 6.52 -1.52 12.78
N LYS A 45 5.29 -1.25 13.22
CA LYS A 45 4.31 -2.29 13.59
C LYS A 45 3.33 -2.63 12.49
N ASN A 46 3.18 -1.75 11.52
CA ASN A 46 2.23 -1.90 10.41
C ASN A 46 2.90 -1.64 9.07
N ILE A 47 2.44 -2.38 8.07
CA ILE A 47 2.77 -2.21 6.66
C ILE A 47 1.49 -1.77 5.94
N ILE A 48 1.55 -0.64 5.25
CA ILE A 48 0.50 -0.19 4.32
C ILE A 48 0.92 -0.68 2.95
N TYR A 49 0.06 -1.43 2.26
CA TYR A 49 0.41 -2.05 0.98
C TYR A 49 -0.77 -1.99 0.00
N ILE A 50 -0.48 -2.22 -1.27
CA ILE A 50 -1.48 -2.31 -2.32
C ILE A 50 -1.79 -3.78 -2.60
N LYS A 51 -3.06 -4.15 -2.47
CA LYS A 51 -3.58 -5.46 -2.88
C LYS A 51 -4.12 -5.34 -4.30
N ARG A 52 -3.86 -6.36 -5.11
CA ARG A 52 -4.49 -6.52 -6.42
C ARG A 52 -5.83 -7.19 -6.25
N ASP A 53 -6.81 -6.74 -7.02
CA ASP A 53 -8.08 -7.47 -7.14
C ASP A 53 -7.85 -8.83 -7.81
N GLU A 54 -8.45 -9.89 -7.27
CA GLU A 54 -8.19 -11.27 -7.68
C GLU A 54 -8.77 -11.58 -9.07
N THR A 55 -9.74 -10.80 -9.54
CA THR A 55 -10.45 -11.04 -10.81
C THR A 55 -9.92 -10.17 -11.93
N THR A 56 -9.86 -8.86 -11.69
CA THR A 56 -9.43 -7.84 -12.66
C THR A 56 -7.92 -7.65 -12.68
N LEU A 57 -7.23 -8.15 -11.65
CA LEU A 57 -5.78 -7.99 -11.44
C LEU A 57 -5.34 -6.53 -11.29
N THR A 58 -6.26 -5.58 -11.09
CA THR A 58 -5.91 -4.17 -10.92
C THR A 58 -5.46 -3.86 -9.50
N SER A 59 -4.46 -3.00 -9.35
CA SER A 59 -4.03 -2.41 -8.08
C SER A 59 -5.03 -1.36 -7.61
N ASN A 60 -6.14 -1.76 -6.99
CA ASN A 60 -7.23 -0.84 -6.62
C ASN A 60 -7.52 -0.78 -5.11
N GLN A 61 -6.88 -1.62 -4.30
CA GLN A 61 -7.13 -1.68 -2.87
C GLN A 61 -5.87 -1.37 -2.07
N VAL A 62 -5.99 -0.54 -1.04
CA VAL A 62 -4.93 -0.23 -0.09
C VAL A 62 -5.31 -0.80 1.27
N PHE A 63 -4.44 -1.66 1.80
CA PHE A 63 -4.64 -2.35 3.07
C PHE A 63 -3.57 -1.96 4.09
N LEU A 64 -3.90 -2.16 5.36
CA LEU A 64 -2.98 -2.12 6.48
C LEU A 64 -2.85 -3.51 7.08
N HIS A 65 -1.61 -4.01 7.08
CA HIS A 65 -1.21 -5.22 7.75
C HIS A 65 -0.55 -4.89 9.09
N THR A 66 -0.92 -5.60 10.16
CA THR A 66 -0.25 -5.52 11.47
C THR A 66 0.71 -6.69 11.61
N ILE A 67 1.98 -6.42 11.92
CA ILE A 67 3.00 -7.45 12.09
C ILE A 67 2.62 -8.43 13.20
N GLY A 68 2.80 -9.72 12.93
CA GLY A 68 2.43 -10.83 13.80
C GLY A 68 0.96 -11.26 13.66
N THR A 69 0.20 -10.70 12.71
CA THR A 69 -1.20 -11.06 12.47
C THR A 69 -1.40 -11.78 11.14
N SER A 70 -2.55 -12.45 10.98
CA SER A 70 -2.91 -13.07 9.71
C SER A 70 -3.34 -12.00 8.71
N GLN A 71 -2.92 -12.12 7.45
CA GLN A 71 -3.34 -11.23 6.34
C GLN A 71 -4.87 -11.11 6.22
N LYS A 72 -5.62 -12.15 6.62
CA LYS A 72 -7.10 -12.12 6.61
C LYS A 72 -7.70 -11.06 7.54
N ASN A 73 -6.94 -10.58 8.51
CA ASN A 73 -7.35 -9.57 9.49
C ASN A 73 -6.90 -8.17 9.09
N ASP A 74 -6.31 -8.02 7.89
CA ASP A 74 -5.83 -6.73 7.42
C ASP A 74 -6.99 -5.76 7.19
N ILE A 75 -6.74 -4.49 7.50
CA ILE A 75 -7.76 -3.45 7.46
C ILE A 75 -7.74 -2.80 6.07
N LEU A 76 -8.87 -2.84 5.36
CA LEU A 76 -9.06 -2.07 4.14
C LEU A 76 -9.07 -0.57 4.49
N LEU A 77 -8.07 0.17 4.01
CA LEU A 77 -7.98 1.62 4.20
C LEU A 77 -8.72 2.37 3.09
N PHE A 78 -8.53 1.94 1.85
CA PHE A 78 -9.09 2.60 0.68
C PHE A 78 -9.33 1.59 -0.44
N GLU A 79 -10.42 1.75 -1.18
CA GLU A 79 -10.74 1.00 -2.37
C GLU A 79 -11.14 1.96 -3.48
N GLU A 80 -10.50 1.80 -4.64
CA GLU A 80 -10.87 2.46 -5.88
C GLU A 80 -11.85 1.59 -6.65
N THR A 81 -13.05 2.12 -6.87
CA THR A 81 -14.16 1.41 -7.51
C THR A 81 -14.26 1.69 -9.01
N ASP A 82 -13.62 2.75 -9.52
CA ASP A 82 -13.58 3.05 -10.95
C ASP A 82 -12.44 2.24 -11.61
N PRO A 83 -12.75 1.30 -12.52
CA PRO A 83 -11.77 0.38 -13.09
C PRO A 83 -10.73 1.07 -13.98
N GLN A 84 -10.93 2.34 -14.35
CA GLN A 84 -9.93 3.11 -15.11
C GLN A 84 -8.80 3.67 -14.22
N PHE A 85 -8.97 3.63 -12.90
CA PHE A 85 -8.01 4.16 -11.95
C PHE A 85 -7.19 3.04 -11.30
N HIS A 86 -5.96 3.39 -10.93
CA HIS A 86 -5.08 2.53 -10.16
C HIS A 86 -4.57 3.28 -8.93
N CYS A 87 -4.37 2.54 -7.85
CA CYS A 87 -3.76 3.01 -6.63
C CYS A 87 -2.23 2.98 -6.77
N SER A 88 -1.58 4.00 -6.22
CA SER A 88 -0.16 3.96 -5.88
C SER A 88 0.07 4.63 -4.52
N LEU A 89 1.20 4.31 -3.90
CA LEU A 89 1.59 4.85 -2.60
C LEU A 89 2.72 5.87 -2.72
N GLY A 90 2.80 6.80 -1.78
CA GLY A 90 3.96 7.68 -1.64
C GLY A 90 4.21 8.06 -0.20
N ILE A 91 5.40 8.57 0.09
CA ILE A 91 5.81 9.00 1.43
C ILE A 91 6.35 10.43 1.38
N SER A 92 6.04 11.22 2.40
CA SER A 92 6.62 12.55 2.54
C SER A 92 8.12 12.46 2.82
N ARG A 93 8.86 13.51 2.45
CA ARG A 93 10.32 13.57 2.63
C ARG A 93 10.76 13.46 4.10
N ASP A 94 9.96 14.02 5.00
CA ASP A 94 10.15 13.95 6.46
C ASP A 94 9.66 12.63 7.08
N LYS A 95 9.00 11.76 6.29
CA LYS A 95 8.42 10.49 6.74
C LYS A 95 7.38 10.66 7.86
N GLU A 96 6.66 11.78 7.88
CA GLU A 96 5.52 11.98 8.78
C GLU A 96 4.21 11.51 8.16
N TYR A 97 4.11 11.52 6.83
CA TYR A 97 2.89 11.27 6.09
C TYR A 97 3.08 10.23 4.98
N GLY A 98 2.06 9.40 4.79
CA GLY A 98 1.87 8.56 3.62
C GLY A 98 0.76 9.11 2.75
N PHE A 99 0.84 8.82 1.45
CA PHE A 99 -0.11 9.25 0.44
C PHE A 99 -0.67 8.04 -0.31
N ILE A 100 -1.95 8.10 -0.62
CA ILE A 100 -2.63 7.20 -1.55
C ILE A 100 -3.03 8.04 -2.74
N TYR A 101 -2.48 7.70 -3.90
CA TYR A 101 -2.86 8.28 -5.17
C TYR A 101 -3.81 7.31 -5.86
N SER A 102 -5.00 7.77 -6.21
CA SER A 102 -5.85 7.11 -7.19
C SER A 102 -5.71 7.88 -8.50
N SER A 103 -5.11 7.26 -9.51
CA SER A 103 -4.70 7.93 -10.74
C SER A 103 -5.14 7.17 -11.98
N GLN A 104 -5.57 7.92 -12.99
CA GLN A 104 -5.67 7.51 -14.39
C GLN A 104 -4.97 8.57 -15.27
N THR A 105 -4.83 8.31 -16.56
CA THR A 105 -4.07 9.16 -17.51
C THR A 105 -4.31 10.68 -17.37
N ASN A 106 -5.55 11.10 -17.08
CA ASN A 106 -5.95 12.52 -17.05
C ASN A 106 -6.67 12.96 -15.75
N ALA A 107 -6.63 12.16 -14.69
CA ALA A 107 -7.27 12.52 -13.43
C ALA A 107 -6.60 11.84 -12.23
N ASN A 108 -6.45 12.60 -11.16
CA ASN A 108 -5.83 12.14 -9.92
C ASN A 108 -6.68 12.54 -8.72
N GLU A 109 -6.72 11.67 -7.72
CA GLU A 109 -7.24 11.94 -6.39
C GLU A 109 -6.18 11.55 -5.37
N VAL A 110 -5.92 12.44 -4.42
CA VAL A 110 -4.87 12.22 -3.42
C VAL A 110 -5.49 12.25 -2.03
N ARG A 111 -5.25 11.16 -1.29
CA ARG A 111 -5.49 11.07 0.15
C ARG A 111 -4.15 10.99 0.86
N PHE A 112 -4.12 11.45 2.10
CA PHE A 112 -2.95 11.30 2.96
C PHE A 112 -3.35 10.79 4.33
N PHE A 113 -2.38 10.22 5.02
CA PHE A 113 -2.51 9.73 6.38
C PHE A 113 -1.21 9.98 7.14
N SER A 114 -1.29 10.09 8.47
CA SER A 114 -0.10 10.15 9.30
C SER A 114 0.50 8.75 9.44
N LEU A 115 1.82 8.61 9.30
CA LEU A 115 2.49 7.32 9.54
C LEU A 115 2.42 6.86 11.00
N ASN A 116 2.08 7.76 11.94
CA ASN A 116 1.79 7.40 13.33
C ASN A 116 0.40 6.77 13.51
N ASN A 117 -0.55 7.12 12.65
CA ASN A 117 -1.91 6.59 12.68
C ASN A 117 -2.48 6.46 11.26
N PRO A 118 -2.14 5.37 10.55
CA PRO A 118 -2.46 5.24 9.13
C PRO A 118 -3.95 4.98 8.83
N THR A 119 -4.78 4.68 9.84
CA THR A 119 -6.20 4.36 9.64
C THR A 119 -7.07 5.60 9.42
N LYS A 120 -6.56 6.80 9.73
CA LYS A 120 -7.30 8.07 9.58
C LYS A 120 -6.90 8.77 8.27
N LEU A 121 -7.55 8.38 7.18
CA LEU A 121 -7.36 9.03 5.88
C LEU A 121 -7.97 10.44 5.86
N LYS A 122 -7.24 11.38 5.28
CA LYS A 122 -7.71 12.74 4.98
C LYS A 122 -7.62 12.98 3.48
N LEU A 123 -8.64 13.58 2.90
CA LEU A 123 -8.69 13.91 1.48
C LEU A 123 -8.02 15.27 1.23
N ILE A 124 -7.07 15.34 0.30
CA ILE A 124 -6.41 16.60 -0.11
C ILE A 124 -7.18 17.22 -1.26
N LEU A 125 -7.47 16.42 -2.29
CA LEU A 125 -8.10 16.89 -3.52
C LEU A 125 -9.14 15.88 -3.98
N LYS A 126 -10.41 16.29 -4.05
CA LYS A 126 -11.48 15.53 -4.71
C LYS A 126 -11.20 15.46 -6.21
N ARG A 127 -11.59 14.35 -6.85
CA ARG A 127 -11.49 14.17 -8.32
C ARG A 127 -11.91 15.42 -9.09
N LYS A 128 -11.01 15.89 -9.97
CA LYS A 128 -11.31 16.84 -11.05
C LYS A 128 -10.74 16.28 -12.35
N LYS A 129 -11.55 16.25 -13.41
CA LYS A 129 -11.08 15.92 -14.77
C LYS A 129 -10.04 16.97 -15.21
N ASN A 130 -8.99 16.54 -15.90
CA ASN A 130 -7.92 17.37 -16.49
C ASN A 130 -6.96 18.04 -15.49
N ILE A 131 -6.66 17.40 -14.35
CA ILE A 131 -5.59 17.84 -13.44
C ILE A 131 -4.57 16.72 -13.29
N ASN A 132 -3.36 16.96 -13.80
CA ASN A 132 -2.19 16.11 -13.60
C ASN A 132 -1.37 16.67 -12.42
N ILE A 133 -1.13 15.85 -11.41
CA ILE A 133 -0.21 16.17 -10.32
C ILE A 133 1.04 15.34 -10.60
N THR A 134 2.10 15.98 -11.09
CA THR A 134 3.41 15.37 -11.37
C THR A 134 4.30 15.44 -10.14
#